data_AF-A0A8C3VLJ7-F1
#
_entry.id   AF-A0A8C3VLJ7-F1
#
_cell.length_a   1.000
_cell.length_b   1.000
_cell.length_c   1.000
_cell.angle_alpha   90.00
_cell.angle_beta   90.00
_cell.angle_gamma   90.00
#
_symmetry.space_group_name_H-M   'P 1'
#
loop_
_entity.id
_entity.type
_entity.pdbx_description
1 polymer ?
#
loop_
_entity_poly.entity_id
_entity_poly.type
_entity_poly.pdbx_seq_one_letter_code
_entity_poly.pdbx_strand_id
1 'polypeptide(L)'
;MNQDLQKERAAASFNPELLTHILDGSPENTRRRPEIENMILNDPDFQHEDLNFLSRSQPYEVAVKNSATSLKKMRTYGIADPDEIMWFKKLHLKKKKNCIWSILWNLWASITPCLFLPC
;
A
#
# COMPACT_ATOMS: atom_id res chain seq x y z
N MET A 1 8.68 6.04 21.81
CA MET A 1 8.15 7.29 21.22
C MET A 1 9.01 8.44 21.74
N ASN A 2 9.44 9.38 20.89
CA ASN A 2 10.18 10.56 21.36
C ASN A 2 9.26 11.47 22.21
N GLN A 3 9.79 12.04 23.30
CA GLN A 3 9.05 12.90 24.23
C GLN A 3 8.56 14.20 23.58
N ASP A 4 9.34 14.80 22.67
CA ASP A 4 8.91 16.03 21.98
C ASP A 4 7.69 15.76 21.08
N LEU A 5 7.69 14.63 20.39
CA LEU A 5 6.54 14.20 19.58
C LEU A 5 5.30 13.90 20.44
N GLN A 6 5.49 13.44 21.68
CA GLN A 6 4.36 13.21 22.59
C GLN A 6 3.71 14.53 23.01
N LYS A 7 4.52 15.57 23.29
CA LYS A 7 4.02 16.90 23.65
C LYS A 7 3.18 17.50 22.51
N GLU A 8 3.68 17.45 21.27
CA GLU A 8 2.96 17.95 20.10
C GLU A 8 1.65 17.19 19.86
N ARG A 9 1.65 15.86 20.02
CA ARG A 9 0.43 15.05 19.88
C ARG A 9 -0.59 15.32 20.98
N ALA A 10 -0.15 15.59 22.21
CA ALA A 10 -1.02 15.93 23.33
C ALA A 10 -1.64 17.33 23.23
N ALA A 11 -0.96 18.26 22.53
CA ALA A 11 -1.44 19.61 22.29
C ALA A 11 -2.51 19.70 21.18
N ALA A 12 -2.79 18.60 20.46
CA ALA A 12 -3.78 18.59 19.39
C ALA A 12 -5.20 18.84 19.92
N SER A 13 -5.94 19.75 19.26
CA SER A 13 -7.30 20.16 19.66
C SER A 13 -8.42 19.27 19.12
N PHE A 14 -8.10 18.26 18.30
CA PHE A 14 -9.06 17.35 17.68
C PHE A 14 -8.58 15.91 17.78
N ASN A 15 -9.52 14.95 17.71
CA ASN A 15 -9.18 13.54 17.65
C ASN A 15 -8.76 13.16 16.21
N PRO A 16 -7.50 12.74 15.97
CA PRO A 16 -7.05 12.34 14.65
C PRO A 16 -7.77 11.11 14.08
N GLU A 17 -8.30 10.22 14.93
CA GLU A 17 -9.01 9.02 14.46
C GLU A 17 -10.29 9.38 13.70
N LEU A 18 -11.04 10.37 14.19
CA LEU A 18 -12.24 10.86 13.51
C LEU A 18 -11.89 11.43 12.13
N LEU A 19 -10.76 12.13 12.01
CA LEU A 19 -10.27 12.61 10.73
C LEU A 19 -9.91 11.45 9.79
N THR A 20 -9.32 10.37 10.30
CA THR A 20 -9.02 9.19 9.48
C THR A 20 -10.28 8.49 8.96
N HIS A 21 -11.34 8.42 9.76
CA HIS A 21 -12.62 7.87 9.30
C HIS A 21 -13.23 8.68 8.14
N ILE A 22 -13.08 10.00 8.18
CA ILE A 22 -13.52 10.88 7.10
C ILE A 22 -12.69 10.66 5.82
N LEU A 23 -11.36 10.51 5.95
CA LEU A 23 -10.46 10.27 4.81
C LEU A 23 -10.69 8.91 4.14
N ASP A 24 -11.03 7.89 4.92
CA ASP A 24 -11.28 6.53 4.42
C ASP A 24 -12.75 6.30 4.03
N GLY A 25 -13.62 7.28 4.28
CA GLY A 25 -15.05 7.28 3.97
C GLY A 25 -15.94 6.47 4.92
N SER A 26 -15.37 5.57 5.72
CA SER A 26 -16.09 4.75 6.71
C SER A 26 -15.15 4.29 7.83
N PRO A 27 -15.63 4.19 9.08
CA PRO A 27 -14.85 3.60 10.18
C PRO A 27 -14.47 2.14 9.93
N GLU A 28 -15.28 1.39 9.17
CA GLU A 28 -14.95 0.00 8.83
C GLU A 28 -13.75 -0.07 7.87
N ASN A 29 -13.63 0.86 6.92
CA ASN A 29 -12.47 0.96 6.04
C ASN A 29 -11.21 1.31 6.82
N THR A 30 -11.33 2.22 7.80
CA THR A 30 -10.21 2.55 8.71
C THR A 30 -9.78 1.36 9.56
N ARG A 31 -10.68 0.44 9.89
CA ARG A 31 -10.36 -0.82 10.60
C ARG A 31 -9.73 -1.85 9.66
N ARG A 32 -10.27 -1.99 8.45
CA ARG A 32 -9.86 -2.99 7.47
C ARG A 32 -8.50 -2.69 6.85
N ARG A 33 -8.20 -1.41 6.59
CA ARG A 33 -6.91 -0.99 6.04
C ARG A 33 -5.71 -1.49 6.87
N PRO A 34 -5.56 -1.16 8.17
CA PRO A 34 -4.42 -1.59 9.00
C PRO A 34 -4.29 -3.10 9.11
N GLU A 35 -5.38 -3.87 9.00
CA GLU A 35 -5.28 -5.34 8.92
C GLU A 35 -4.50 -5.77 7.68
N ILE A 36 -4.86 -5.22 6.51
CA ILE A 36 -4.15 -5.47 5.25
C ILE A 36 -2.71 -4.95 5.32
N GLU A 37 -2.51 -3.77 5.91
CA GLU A 37 -1.16 -3.21 6.08
C GLU A 37 -0.28 -4.12 6.94
N ASN A 38 -0.81 -4.63 8.05
CA ASN A 38 -0.12 -5.54 8.95
C ASN A 38 0.16 -6.90 8.31
N MET A 39 -0.76 -7.43 7.48
CA MET A 39 -0.51 -8.67 6.75
C MET A 39 0.72 -8.55 5.83
N ILE A 40 0.86 -7.41 5.15
CA ILE A 40 2.01 -7.13 4.28
C ILE A 40 3.29 -6.92 5.11
N LEU A 41 3.22 -6.12 6.17
CA LEU A 41 4.38 -5.78 6.99
C LEU A 41 4.96 -7.01 7.71
N ASN A 42 4.11 -7.94 8.13
CA ASN A 42 4.55 -9.12 8.86
C ASN A 42 5.06 -10.24 7.93
N ASP A 43 4.83 -10.15 6.61
CA ASP A 43 5.26 -11.17 5.66
C ASP A 43 6.73 -10.94 5.24
N PRO A 44 7.64 -11.89 5.53
CA PRO A 44 9.05 -11.77 5.19
C PRO A 44 9.30 -11.73 3.68
N ASP A 45 8.37 -12.23 2.85
CA ASP A 45 8.54 -12.23 1.38
C ASP A 45 8.64 -10.80 0.82
N PHE A 46 8.04 -9.82 1.50
CA PHE A 46 8.05 -8.40 1.14
C PHE A 46 9.12 -7.59 1.87
N GLN A 47 9.84 -8.20 2.81
CA GLN A 47 10.93 -7.54 3.51
C GLN A 47 12.16 -7.51 2.61
N HIS A 48 12.64 -6.30 2.35
CA HIS A 48 13.85 -6.05 1.57
C HIS A 48 14.59 -4.84 2.15
N GLU A 49 15.89 -4.76 1.86
CA GLU A 49 16.70 -3.60 2.21
C GLU A 49 16.10 -2.31 1.66
N ASP A 50 16.42 -1.18 2.29
CA ASP A 50 15.96 0.10 1.77
C ASP A 50 16.46 0.30 0.34
N LEU A 51 15.57 0.78 -0.54
CA LEU A 51 15.86 0.92 -1.97
C LEU A 51 17.02 1.89 -2.22
N ASN A 52 17.31 2.78 -1.27
CA ASN A 52 18.42 3.73 -1.32
C ASN A 52 19.80 3.06 -1.21
N PHE A 53 19.89 1.86 -0.63
CA PHE A 53 21.15 1.11 -0.52
C PHE A 53 21.37 0.17 -1.70
N LEU A 54 20.38 0.00 -2.57
CA LEU A 54 20.46 -0.87 -3.72
C LEU A 54 21.12 -0.17 -4.92
N SER A 55 21.91 -0.92 -5.67
CA SER A 55 22.45 -0.46 -6.96
C SER A 55 21.34 -0.29 -8.01
N ARG A 56 21.58 0.44 -9.11
CA ARG A 56 20.53 0.81 -10.07
C ARG A 56 19.66 -0.35 -10.60
N SER A 57 20.22 -1.54 -10.81
CA SER A 57 19.47 -2.70 -11.37
C SER A 57 18.62 -3.42 -10.32
N GLN A 58 19.07 -3.48 -9.07
CA GLN A 58 18.47 -4.26 -8.00
C GLN A 58 17.03 -3.81 -7.61
N PRO A 59 16.65 -2.51 -7.60
CA PRO A 59 15.27 -2.08 -7.38
C PRO A 59 14.28 -2.61 -8.43
N TYR A 60 14.74 -2.87 -9.65
CA TYR A 60 13.89 -3.46 -10.68
C TYR A 60 13.62 -4.94 -10.37
N GLU A 61 14.64 -5.69 -9.98
CA GLU A 61 14.52 -7.10 -9.58
C GLU A 61 13.59 -7.26 -8.37
N VAL A 62 13.79 -6.44 -7.33
CA VAL A 62 12.92 -6.41 -6.15
C VAL A 62 11.48 -6.07 -6.53
N ALA A 63 11.27 -5.10 -7.42
CA ALA A 63 9.92 -4.74 -7.86
C ALA A 63 9.22 -5.85 -8.64
N VAL A 64 9.94 -6.59 -9.48
CA VAL A 64 9.39 -7.73 -10.22
C VAL A 64 9.03 -8.87 -9.25
N LYS A 65 9.94 -9.21 -8.33
CA LYS A 65 9.69 -10.21 -7.29
C LYS A 65 8.47 -9.86 -6.44
N ASN A 66 8.38 -8.60 -5.99
CA ASN A 66 7.26 -8.13 -5.17
C ASN A 66 5.95 -8.18 -5.95
N SER A 67 5.94 -7.74 -7.21
CA SER A 67 4.72 -7.76 -8.04
C SER A 67 4.20 -9.19 -8.25
N ALA A 68 5.08 -10.16 -8.52
CA ALA A 68 4.70 -11.56 -8.66
C ALA A 68 4.18 -12.17 -7.35
N THR A 69 4.86 -11.86 -6.24
CA THR A 69 4.46 -12.31 -4.89
C THR A 69 3.12 -11.72 -4.48
N SER A 70 2.90 -10.42 -4.72
CA SER A 70 1.64 -9.73 -4.48
C SER A 70 0.47 -10.40 -5.21
N LEU A 71 0.62 -10.74 -6.49
CA LEU A 71 -0.42 -11.45 -7.26
C LEU A 71 -0.74 -12.82 -6.66
N LYS A 72 0.28 -13.58 -6.25
CA LYS A 72 0.10 -14.88 -5.60
C LYS A 72 -0.66 -14.75 -4.28
N LYS A 73 -0.27 -13.78 -3.45
CA LYS A 73 -0.85 -13.55 -2.12
C LYS A 73 -2.29 -13.04 -2.21
N MET A 74 -2.60 -12.13 -3.14
CA MET A 74 -3.98 -11.68 -3.38
C MET A 74 -4.91 -12.86 -3.75
N ARG A 75 -4.43 -13.82 -4.55
CA ARG A 75 -5.18 -15.05 -4.85
C ARG A 75 -5.38 -15.92 -3.60
N THR A 76 -4.36 -16.07 -2.77
CA THR A 76 -4.43 -16.89 -1.54
C THR A 76 -5.39 -16.30 -0.50
N TYR A 77 -5.37 -14.98 -0.34
CA TYR A 77 -6.24 -14.28 0.63
C TYR A 77 -7.64 -13.98 0.10
N GLY A 78 -7.89 -14.19 -1.21
CA GLY A 78 -9.19 -13.93 -1.81
C GLY A 78 -9.54 -12.43 -1.89
N ILE A 79 -8.54 -11.55 -1.98
CA ILE A 79 -8.74 -10.10 -2.06
C ILE A 79 -9.24 -9.77 -3.47
N ALA A 80 -10.54 -9.51 -3.60
CA ALA A 80 -11.21 -9.24 -4.88
C ALA A 80 -11.77 -7.81 -4.96
N ASP A 81 -11.96 -7.14 -3.83
CA ASP A 81 -12.51 -5.79 -3.79
C ASP A 81 -11.49 -4.76 -4.34
N PRO A 82 -11.91 -3.84 -5.24
CA PRO A 82 -11.00 -2.87 -5.85
C PRO A 82 -10.32 -1.94 -4.84
N ASP A 83 -10.99 -1.56 -3.76
CA ASP A 83 -10.43 -0.69 -2.72
C ASP A 83 -9.40 -1.46 -1.88
N GLU A 84 -9.69 -2.71 -1.52
CA GLU A 84 -8.73 -3.58 -0.83
C GLU A 84 -7.48 -3.86 -1.71
N ILE A 85 -7.66 -4.11 -3.00
CA ILE A 85 -6.56 -4.27 -3.97
C ILE A 85 -5.72 -2.99 -4.02
N MET A 86 -6.37 -1.82 -4.01
CA MET A 86 -5.67 -0.55 -4.02
C MET A 86 -4.86 -0.33 -2.74
N TRP A 87 -5.41 -0.61 -1.56
CA TRP A 87 -4.67 -0.52 -0.30
C TRP A 87 -3.49 -1.49 -0.26
N PHE A 88 -3.70 -2.73 -0.71
CA PHE A 88 -2.66 -3.74 -0.83
C PHE A 88 -1.50 -3.25 -1.71
N LYS A 89 -1.80 -2.73 -2.91
CA LYS A 89 -0.78 -2.20 -3.84
C LYS A 89 -0.10 -0.93 -3.33
N LYS A 90 -0.84 -0.03 -2.67
CA LYS A 90 -0.35 1.30 -2.28
C LYS A 90 0.80 1.23 -1.28
N LEU A 91 0.80 0.28 -0.35
CA LEU A 91 1.91 0.10 0.60
C LEU A 91 3.18 -0.36 -0.08
N HIS A 92 3.08 -1.36 -0.96
CA HIS A 92 4.23 -1.86 -1.71
C HIS A 92 4.84 -0.79 -2.62
N LEU A 93 4.03 0.13 -3.14
CA LEU A 93 4.48 1.20 -4.04
C LEU A 93 5.04 2.43 -3.33
N LYS A 94 4.73 2.65 -2.04
CA LYS A 94 5.20 3.84 -1.30
C LYS A 94 6.71 3.86 -1.02
N LYS A 95 7.43 2.75 -1.20
CA LYS A 95 8.91 2.77 -1.20
C LYS A 95 9.49 3.38 -2.49
N LYS A 96 8.69 3.58 -3.53
CA LYS A 96 9.09 4.24 -4.79
C LYS A 96 8.54 5.66 -4.88
N LYS A 97 9.37 6.64 -4.56
CA LYS A 97 9.27 7.97 -5.18
C LYS A 97 10.37 8.17 -6.21
N ASN A 98 10.39 7.33 -7.25
CA ASN A 98 11.18 7.56 -8.46
C ASN A 98 10.23 7.60 -9.67
N CYS A 99 10.31 8.68 -10.46
CA CYS A 99 9.35 9.22 -11.42
C CYS A 99 8.80 8.30 -12.53
N ILE A 100 9.24 7.04 -12.63
CA ILE A 100 8.86 6.13 -13.72
C ILE A 100 7.52 5.42 -13.44
N TRP A 101 7.14 5.29 -12.17
CA TRP A 101 5.93 4.54 -11.77
C TRP A 101 4.62 5.33 -11.87
N SER A 102 4.66 6.67 -11.91
CA SER A 102 3.45 7.48 -12.17
C SER A 102 2.92 7.26 -13.60
N ILE A 103 3.82 7.06 -14.56
CA ILE A 103 3.48 6.85 -15.98
C ILE A 103 2.85 5.45 -16.17
N LEU A 104 3.41 4.42 -15.53
CA LEU A 104 2.90 3.05 -15.61
C LEU A 104 1.58 2.86 -14.84
N TRP A 105 1.37 3.56 -13.72
CA TRP A 105 0.08 3.55 -13.01
C TRP A 105 -1.04 4.14 -13.87
N ASN A 106 -0.78 5.27 -14.53
CA ASN A 106 -1.73 5.89 -15.44
C ASN A 106 -2.04 4.98 -16.64
N LEU A 107 -1.04 4.28 -17.19
CA LEU A 107 -1.25 3.32 -18.27
C LEU A 107 -2.05 2.10 -17.84
N TRP A 108 -1.78 1.56 -16.64
CA TRP A 108 -2.48 0.37 -16.11
C TRP A 108 -3.93 0.68 -15.73
N ALA A 109 -4.20 1.86 -15.16
CA ALA A 109 -5.56 2.34 -14.88
C ALA A 109 -6.42 2.50 -16.15
N SER A 110 -5.80 2.84 -17.29
CA SER A 110 -6.50 2.93 -18.58
C SER A 110 -6.81 1.58 -19.24
N ILE A 111 -6.09 0.51 -18.88
CA ILE A 111 -6.22 -0.82 -19.51
C ILE A 111 -7.22 -1.72 -18.76
N THR A 112 -7.58 -1.37 -17.51
CA THR A 112 -8.41 -2.22 -16.64
C THR A 112 -9.94 -1.96 -16.61
N PRO A 113 -10.63 -1.38 -17.61
CA PRO A 113 -12.10 -1.49 -17.65
C PRO A 113 -12.61 -2.80 -18.28
N CYS A 114 -11.79 -3.53 -19.05
CA CYS A 114 -12.30 -4.57 -19.95
C CYS A 114 -12.21 -6.02 -19.44
N LEU A 115 -11.57 -6.28 -18.29
CA LEU A 115 -11.35 -7.65 -17.78
C LEU A 115 -12.31 -8.08 -16.66
N PHE A 116 -13.26 -7.23 -16.26
CA PHE A 116 -14.29 -7.52 -15.25
C PHE A 116 -15.66 -7.03 -15.70
N LEU A 117 -16.16 -7.56 -16.81
CA LEU A 117 -17.60 -7.61 -17.10
C LEU A 117 -17.98 -9.08 -17.28
N PRO A 118 -18.93 -9.63 -16.50
CA PRO A 118 -19.43 -10.96 -16.72
C PRO A 118 -20.26 -10.95 -18.01
N CYS A 119 -19.99 -11.90 -18.91
CA CYS A 119 -21.05 -12.43 -19.79
C CYS A 119 -21.95 -13.35 -18.96
#